data_AF-A0A117SCQ7-F1
#
_entry.id   AF-A0A117SCQ7-F1
#
_cell.length_a   1.000
_cell.length_b   1.000
_cell.length_c   1.000
_cell.angle_alpha   90.00
_cell.angle_beta   90.00
_cell.angle_gamma   90.00
#
_symmetry.space_group_name_H-M   'P 1'
#
loop_
_entity.id
_entity.type
_entity.pdbx_description
1 polymer ?
#
loop_
_entity_poly.entity_id
_entity_poly.type
_entity_poly.pdbx_seq_one_letter_code
_entity_poly.pdbx_strand_id
1 'polypeptide(L)'
;MKWTKEEINSAQAKVEALATKDNEFRKLCLSDPHAAIKQATGQDVEPSYKLKFVENEGGYDTFVLPDFQGSGDELSDADLDTVAGGSK
;
A
#
# COMPACT_ATOMS: atom_id res chain seq x y z
N MET A 1 1.78 16.36 -0.21
CA MET A 1 2.69 16.19 0.94
C MET A 1 2.94 14.70 1.07
N LYS A 2 4.18 14.25 0.87
CA LYS A 2 4.51 12.83 0.85
C LYS A 2 4.55 12.31 2.29
N TRP A 3 3.68 11.35 2.61
CA TRP A 3 3.65 10.74 3.94
C TRP A 3 4.98 10.02 4.23
N THR A 4 5.41 10.12 5.48
CA THR A 4 6.54 9.37 6.01
C THR A 4 6.18 7.90 6.18
N LYS A 5 7.20 7.03 6.30
CA LYS A 5 7.00 5.60 6.52
C LYS A 5 6.25 5.32 7.84
N GLU A 6 6.49 6.12 8.87
CA GLU A 6 5.78 6.00 10.16
C GLU A 6 4.29 6.36 10.04
N GLU A 7 3.96 7.41 9.28
CA GLU A 7 2.56 7.79 9.03
C GLU A 7 1.82 6.70 8.24
N ILE A 8 2.47 6.10 7.23
CA ILE A 8 1.90 4.98 6.47
C ILE A 8 1.64 3.78 7.39
N ASN A 9 2.61 3.38 8.21
CA ASN A 9 2.45 2.26 9.14
C ASN A 9 1.31 2.50 10.15
N SER A 10 1.23 3.72 10.69
CA SER A 10 0.16 4.12 11.62
C SER A 10 -1.21 4.09 10.94
N ALA A 11 -1.29 4.59 9.70
CA ALA A 11 -2.52 4.56 8.91
C ALA A 11 -2.96 3.13 8.60
N GLN A 12 -2.03 2.26 8.20
CA GLN A 12 -2.31 0.85 7.94
C GLN A 12 -2.91 0.17 9.18
N ALA A 13 -2.29 0.33 10.36
CA ALA A 13 -2.78 -0.26 11.60
C ALA A 13 -4.21 0.20 11.96
N LYS A 14 -4.54 1.49 11.73
CA LYS A 14 -5.90 2.02 11.96
C LYS A 14 -6.91 1.45 10.97
N VAL A 15 -6.55 1.36 9.69
CA VAL A 15 -7.39 0.78 8.64
C VAL A 15 -7.65 -0.71 8.92
N GLU A 16 -6.62 -1.48 9.28
CA GLU A 16 -6.74 -2.89 9.64
C GLU A 16 -7.69 -3.10 10.83
N ALA A 17 -7.53 -2.31 11.89
CA ALA A 17 -8.37 -2.39 13.08
C ALA A 17 -9.86 -2.10 12.78
N LEU A 18 -10.13 -1.18 11.86
CA LEU A 18 -11.49 -0.81 11.47
C LEU A 18 -12.09 -1.83 10.47
N ALA A 19 -11.35 -2.22 9.43
CA ALA A 19 -11.80 -3.17 8.41
C ALA A 19 -12.05 -4.59 8.96
N THR A 20 -11.46 -4.93 10.12
CA THR A 20 -11.74 -6.18 10.84
C THR A 20 -13.14 -6.20 11.47
N LYS A 21 -13.71 -5.03 11.79
CA LYS A 21 -14.95 -4.91 12.57
C LYS A 21 -16.12 -4.31 11.76
N ASP A 22 -15.82 -3.61 10.68
CA ASP A 22 -16.79 -2.87 9.88
C ASP A 22 -16.74 -3.31 8.41
N ASN A 23 -17.78 -4.03 7.98
CA ASN A 23 -17.92 -4.51 6.61
C ASN A 23 -18.21 -3.40 5.60
N GLU A 24 -18.88 -2.31 5.99
CA GLU A 24 -19.13 -1.18 5.09
C GLU A 24 -17.83 -0.40 4.85
N PHE A 25 -17.03 -0.22 5.91
CA PHE A 25 -15.69 0.32 5.77
C PHE A 25 -14.78 -0.58 4.90
N ARG A 26 -14.90 -1.91 5.02
CA ARG A 26 -14.15 -2.84 4.15
C ARG A 26 -14.50 -2.65 2.68
N LYS A 27 -15.78 -2.48 2.36
CA LYS A 27 -16.22 -2.14 0.98
C LYS A 27 -15.65 -0.79 0.54
N LEU A 28 -15.63 0.21 1.42
CA LEU A 28 -15.03 1.52 1.14
C LEU A 28 -13.54 1.40 0.80
N CYS A 29 -12.77 0.59 1.53
CA CYS A 29 -11.36 0.35 1.21
C CYS A 29 -11.17 -0.14 -0.23
N LEU A 30 -12.05 -1.01 -0.72
CA LEU A 30 -11.95 -1.58 -2.07
C LEU A 30 -12.44 -0.63 -3.16
N SER A 31 -13.40 0.26 -2.86
CA SER A 31 -13.97 1.18 -3.84
C SER A 31 -13.30 2.55 -3.89
N ASP A 32 -12.92 3.10 -2.73
CA ASP A 32 -12.30 4.42 -2.57
C ASP A 32 -11.25 4.38 -1.45
N PRO A 33 -10.01 3.96 -1.78
CA PRO A 33 -8.92 3.85 -0.82
C PRO A 33 -8.57 5.17 -0.13
N HIS A 34 -8.71 6.31 -0.82
CA HIS A 34 -8.39 7.62 -0.26
C HIS A 34 -9.44 8.04 0.79
N ALA A 35 -10.72 7.83 0.49
CA ALA A 35 -11.79 8.06 1.45
C ALA A 35 -11.66 7.14 2.67
N ALA A 36 -11.31 5.87 2.47
CA ALA A 36 -11.09 4.92 3.55
C ALA A 36 -9.95 5.37 4.49
N ILE A 37 -8.81 5.78 3.92
CA ILE A 37 -7.70 6.31 4.72
C ILE A 37 -8.12 7.56 5.48
N LYS A 38 -8.78 8.52 4.82
CA LYS A 38 -9.28 9.74 5.46
C LYS A 38 -10.22 9.43 6.62
N GLN A 39 -11.13 8.48 6.46
CA GLN A 39 -12.04 8.06 7.52
C GLN A 39 -11.30 7.41 8.70
N ALA A 40 -10.26 6.61 8.43
CA ALA A 40 -9.50 5.92 9.49
C ALA A 40 -8.53 6.84 10.24
N THR A 41 -7.89 7.79 9.54
CA THR A 41 -6.79 8.59 10.09
C THR A 41 -7.15 10.05 10.37
N GLY A 42 -8.21 10.56 9.73
CA GLY A 42 -8.55 11.98 9.68
C GLY A 42 -7.66 12.80 8.73
N GLN A 43 -6.73 12.16 8.01
CA GLN A 43 -5.77 12.83 7.14
C GLN A 43 -6.06 12.52 5.67
N ASP A 44 -5.99 13.55 4.84
CA ASP A 44 -6.07 13.40 3.39
C ASP A 44 -4.77 12.82 2.83
N VAL A 45 -4.92 11.91 1.88
CA VAL A 45 -3.84 11.40 1.05
C VAL A 45 -3.72 12.29 -0.18
N GLU A 46 -2.50 12.55 -0.64
CA GLU A 46 -2.31 13.35 -1.86
C GLU A 46 -3.00 12.67 -3.05
N PRO A 47 -3.79 13.40 -3.88
CA PRO A 47 -4.54 12.78 -4.97
C PRO A 47 -3.70 12.03 -6.00
N SER A 48 -2.41 12.41 -6.14
CA SER A 48 -1.45 11.77 -7.03
C SER A 48 -0.97 10.40 -6.52
N TYR A 49 -1.16 10.11 -5.23
CA TYR A 49 -0.68 8.90 -4.60
C TYR A 49 -1.62 7.73 -4.90
N LYS A 50 -1.13 6.76 -5.67
CA LYS A 50 -1.90 5.57 -6.03
C LYS A 50 -1.88 4.56 -4.88
N LEU A 51 -3.07 4.22 -4.37
CA LEU A 51 -3.23 3.21 -3.33
C LEU A 51 -4.29 2.19 -3.77
N LYS A 52 -4.10 0.93 -3.38
CA LYS A 52 -5.03 -0.15 -3.65
C LYS A 52 -5.06 -1.09 -2.47
N PHE A 53 -6.27 -1.40 -1.99
CA PHE A 53 -6.49 -2.50 -1.06
C PHE A 53 -6.78 -3.78 -1.84
N VAL A 54 -6.24 -4.90 -1.36
CA VAL A 54 -6.49 -6.24 -1.90
C VAL A 54 -7.15 -7.04 -0.79
N GLU A 55 -8.29 -7.64 -1.11
CA GLU A 55 -9.02 -8.48 -0.17
C GLU A 55 -8.24 -9.78 0.08
N ASN A 56 -8.23 -10.26 1.32
CA ASN A 56 -7.67 -11.56 1.61
C ASN A 56 -8.72 -12.63 1.30
N GLU A 57 -8.80 -13.01 0.03
CA GLU A 57 -9.62 -14.12 -0.44
C GLU A 57 -8.95 -15.43 -0.05
N GLY A 58 -9.60 -16.21 0.82
CA GLY A 58 -9.05 -17.48 1.28
C GLY A 58 -8.72 -18.42 0.11
N GLY A 59 -7.59 -19.12 0.21
CA GLY A 59 -7.11 -20.03 -0.84
C GLY A 59 -6.12 -19.41 -1.84
N TYR A 60 -5.77 -18.15 -1.68
CA TYR A 60 -4.76 -17.46 -2.48
C TYR A 60 -3.64 -16.87 -1.61
N ASP A 61 -2.39 -17.13 -1.98
CA ASP A 61 -1.25 -16.35 -1.49
C ASP A 61 -1.02 -15.17 -2.44
N THR A 62 -0.97 -13.95 -1.91
CA THR A 62 -0.74 -12.74 -2.70
C THR A 62 0.74 -12.37 -2.70
N PHE A 63 1.35 -12.32 -3.89
CA PHE A 63 2.72 -11.86 -4.09
C PHE A 63 2.75 -10.63 -4.98
N VAL A 64 3.51 -9.60 -4.57
CA VAL A 64 3.79 -8.43 -5.40
C VAL A 64 4.96 -8.78 -6.31
N LEU A 65 4.74 -8.78 -7.63
CA LEU A 65 5.82 -8.94 -8.59
C LEU A 65 6.60 -7.61 -8.69
N PRO A 66 7.94 -7.67 -8.75
CA PRO A 66 8.74 -6.48 -9.01
C PRO A 66 8.45 -5.95 -10.41
N ASP A 67 8.89 -4.71 -10.67
CA ASP A 67 8.83 -4.14 -12.01
C ASP A 67 9.55 -5.05 -13.01
N PHE A 68 8.91 -5.28 -14.15
CA PHE A 68 9.46 -6.13 -15.20
C PHE A 68 10.72 -5.48 -15.80
N GLN A 69 11.86 -6.15 -15.65
CA GLN A 69 13.11 -5.76 -16.30
C GLN A 69 13.10 -6.28 -17.75
N GLY A 70 12.46 -5.55 -18.66
CA GLY A 70 12.61 -5.77 -20.09
C GLY A 70 14.05 -5.42 -20.51
N SER A 71 14.66 -6.25 -21.36
CA SER A 71 16.04 -6.07 -21.83
C SER A 71 16.22 -4.71 -22.51
N GLY A 72 16.85 -3.74 -21.84
CA GLY A 72 17.26 -2.51 -22.53
C GLY A 72 17.68 -1.31 -21.72
N ASP A 73 17.23 -1.15 -20.47
CA ASP A 73 17.72 -0.03 -19.65
C ASP A 73 18.67 -0.59 -18.59
N GLU A 74 19.96 -0.45 -18.88
CA GLU A 74 21.08 -0.78 -18.01
C GLU A 74 20.81 -0.25 -16.60
N LEU A 75 20.74 -1.15 -15.61
CA LEU A 75 20.81 -0.79 -14.21
C LEU A 75 22.06 0.06 -14.04
N SER A 76 21.91 1.33 -13.70
CA SER A 76 23.05 2.14 -13.34
C SER A 76 23.60 1.61 -12.01
N ASP A 77 24.92 1.58 -11.81
CA ASP A 77 25.53 1.08 -10.56
C ASP A 77 25.00 1.78 -9.28
N ALA A 78 24.31 2.92 -9.43
CA ALA A 78 23.63 3.65 -8.35
C ALA A 78 22.30 2.99 -7.90
N ASP A 79 21.67 2.17 -8.73
CA ASP A 79 20.39 1.50 -8.43
C ASP A 79 20.57 0.18 -7.67
N LEU A 80 21.80 -0.33 -7.56
CA LEU A 80 22.12 -1.57 -6.87
C LEU A 80 22.02 -1.46 -5.34
N ASP A 81 21.99 -0.25 -4.77
CA ASP A 81 22.05 -0.04 -3.31
C ASP A 81 20.66 0.12 -2.63
N THR A 82 19.55 0.08 -3.39
CA THR A 82 18.20 0.35 -2.83
C THR A 82 17.21 -0.83 -2.89
N VAL A 83 17.51 -1.93 -3.58
CA VAL A 83 16.51 -3.00 -3.86
C VAL A 83 16.66 -4.29 -3.04
N ALA A 84 17.28 -4.23 -1.86
CA ALA A 84 17.29 -5.35 -0.91
C ALA A 84 16.52 -5.00 0.37
N GLY A 85 15.26 -4.57 0.22
CA GLY A 85 14.30 -4.42 1.32
C GLY A 85 13.68 -5.74 1.80
N GLY A 86 14.35 -6.87 1.60
CA GLY A 86 13.96 -8.18 2.14
C GLY A 86 14.72 -8.47 3.43
N SER A 87 14.38 -7.78 4.52
CA SER A 87 14.90 -8.17 5.85
C SER A 87 14.01 -9.24 6.47
N LYS A 88 14.34 -10.50 6.17
CA LYS A 88 14.37 -11.60 7.14
C LYS A 88 15.59 -12.47 6.88
#